data_AF-A0A1F3BAX6-F1
#
_entry.id   AF-A0A1F3BAX6-F1
#
_cell.length_a   1.000
_cell.length_b   1.000
_cell.length_c   1.000
_cell.angle_alpha   90.00
_cell.angle_beta   90.00
_cell.angle_gamma   90.00
#
_symmetry.space_group_name_H-M   'P 1'
#
loop_
_entity.id
_entity.type
_entity.pdbx_description
1 polymer ?
#
loop_
_entity_poly.entity_id
_entity_poly.type
_entity_poly.pdbx_seq_one_letter_code
_entity_poly.pdbx_strand_id
1 'polypeptide(L)'
;MSYEITLVLGIMLVGVTFVALLVRKLVWSLILLFYSSIVFGALLIAYGAAFAGLFHIITFAGAVSVLFMVILMIVGAEAWEYPDKLGKDNLVGMILAILAAIPLVLLVSNFEPFPGRITEQVQLSGLTAQPDGALGFLWLLRSWDLLLVVILVAAAMLGVMNLFSREGGVEK
;
A
#
# COMPACT_ATOMS: atom_id res chain seq x y z
N MET A 1 -22.56 0.89 4.60
CA MET A 1 -21.94 2.09 5.22
C MET A 1 -22.54 3.33 4.57
N SER A 2 -22.78 4.40 5.32
CA SER A 2 -23.24 5.67 4.74
C SER A 2 -22.13 6.35 3.96
N TYR A 3 -22.48 7.10 2.90
CA TYR A 3 -21.55 7.85 2.07
C TYR A 3 -20.63 8.78 2.89
N GLU A 4 -21.15 9.29 4.01
CA GLU A 4 -20.47 10.18 4.95
C GLU A 4 -19.22 9.53 5.54
N ILE A 5 -19.30 8.26 5.94
CA ILE A 5 -18.16 7.57 6.55
C ILE A 5 -17.05 7.35 5.51
N THR A 6 -17.41 6.99 4.29
CA THR A 6 -16.44 6.81 3.20
C THR A 6 -15.75 8.11 2.83
N LEU A 7 -16.50 9.23 2.81
CA LEU A 7 -15.96 10.56 2.54
C LEU A 7 -15.00 10.99 3.65
N VAL A 8 -15.38 10.80 4.92
CA VAL A 8 -14.51 11.08 6.08
C VAL A 8 -13.23 10.24 6.02
N LEU A 9 -13.32 8.93 5.76
CA LEU A 9 -12.16 8.06 5.61
C LEU A 9 -11.27 8.50 4.44
N GLY A 10 -11.86 8.92 3.32
CA GLY A 10 -11.12 9.44 2.16
C GLY A 10 -10.35 10.73 2.48
N ILE A 11 -11.01 11.70 3.12
CA ILE A 11 -10.34 12.94 3.58
C ILE A 11 -9.24 12.61 4.58
N MET A 12 -9.52 11.73 5.54
CA MET A 12 -8.55 11.32 6.54
C MET A 12 -7.32 10.65 5.90
N LEU A 13 -7.52 9.78 4.90
CA LEU A 13 -6.45 9.13 4.16
C LEU A 13 -5.55 10.17 3.48
N VAL A 14 -6.14 11.06 2.67
CA VAL A 14 -5.39 12.10 1.96
C VAL A 14 -4.67 13.02 2.95
N GLY A 15 -5.34 13.42 4.03
CA GLY A 15 -4.76 14.26 5.07
C GLY A 15 -3.57 13.62 5.77
N VAL A 16 -3.70 12.37 6.22
CA VAL A 16 -2.62 11.64 6.90
C VAL A 16 -1.44 11.42 5.95
N THR A 17 -1.68 11.03 4.69
CA THR A 17 -0.60 10.87 3.71
C THR A 17 0.10 12.18 3.42
N PHE A 18 -0.65 13.29 3.30
CA PHE A 18 -0.05 14.61 3.10
C PHE A 18 0.84 15.02 4.28
N VAL A 19 0.35 14.85 5.52
CA VAL A 19 1.15 15.13 6.73
C VAL A 19 2.37 14.22 6.79
N ALA A 20 2.25 12.93 6.44
CA ALA A 20 3.37 11.99 6.44
C ALA A 20 4.53 12.47 5.54
N LEU A 21 4.22 13.07 4.38
CA LEU A 21 5.22 13.61 3.45
C LEU A 21 5.89 14.89 3.95
N LEU A 22 5.21 15.67 4.79
CA LEU A 22 5.76 16.91 5.35
C LEU A 22 6.66 16.67 6.57
N VAL A 23 6.47 15.55 7.26
CA VAL A 23 7.22 15.24 8.48
C VAL A 23 8.64 14.79 8.14
N ARG A 24 9.62 15.61 8.56
CA ARG A 24 11.05 15.36 8.32
C ARG A 24 11.62 14.18 9.10
N LYS A 25 11.04 13.87 10.27
CA LYS A 25 11.48 12.75 11.09
C LYS A 25 10.93 11.46 10.49
N LEU A 26 11.82 10.65 9.89
CA LEU A 26 11.48 9.40 9.21
C LEU A 26 10.59 8.48 10.05
N VAL A 27 10.90 8.34 11.35
CA VAL A 27 10.09 7.52 12.28
C VAL A 27 8.63 7.98 12.34
N TRP A 28 8.39 9.29 12.45
CA TRP A 28 7.04 9.84 12.51
C TRP A 28 6.32 9.77 11.17
N SER A 29 7.04 9.99 10.07
CA SER A 29 6.50 9.79 8.71
C SER A 29 6.05 8.34 8.51
N LEU A 30 6.85 7.38 8.97
CA LEU A 30 6.53 5.96 8.89
C LEU A 30 5.32 5.58 9.75
N ILE A 31 5.20 6.13 10.96
CA ILE A 31 4.01 5.93 11.82
C ILE A 31 2.75 6.48 11.14
N LEU A 32 2.84 7.65 10.49
CA LEU A 32 1.73 8.21 9.74
C LEU A 32 1.38 7.36 8.52
N LEU A 33 2.38 6.82 7.82
CA LEU A 33 2.15 5.87 6.71
C LEU A 33 1.46 4.59 7.20
N PHE A 34 1.86 4.06 8.36
CA PHE A 34 1.18 2.93 9.01
C PHE A 34 -0.32 3.22 9.23
N TYR A 35 -0.64 4.37 9.82
CA TYR A 35 -2.04 4.77 10.01
C TYR A 35 -2.76 5.00 8.68
N SER A 36 -2.08 5.55 7.67
CA SER A 36 -2.67 5.70 6.34
C SER A 36 -3.05 4.35 5.72
N SER A 37 -2.22 3.31 5.89
CA SER A 37 -2.53 1.95 5.46
C SER A 37 -3.70 1.35 6.21
N ILE A 38 -3.86 1.63 7.51
CA ILE A 38 -5.05 1.21 8.28
C ILE A 38 -6.31 1.88 7.72
N VAL A 39 -6.28 3.19 7.53
CA VAL A 39 -7.42 3.95 6.99
C VAL A 39 -7.78 3.47 5.59
N PHE A 40 -6.78 3.23 4.73
CA PHE A 40 -7.00 2.69 3.39
C PHE A 40 -7.58 1.27 3.43
N GLY A 41 -7.09 0.40 4.30
CA GLY A 41 -7.66 -0.93 4.51
C GLY A 41 -9.12 -0.88 4.98
N ALA A 42 -9.45 0.03 5.90
CA ALA A 42 -10.82 0.27 6.34
C ALA A 42 -11.72 0.77 5.19
N LEU A 43 -11.19 1.65 4.34
CA LEU A 43 -11.89 2.14 3.15
C LEU A 43 -12.15 1.01 2.13
N LEU A 44 -11.21 0.09 1.92
CA LEU A 44 -11.41 -1.09 1.08
C LEU A 44 -12.50 -2.02 1.65
N ILE A 45 -12.51 -2.24 2.97
CA ILE A 45 -13.57 -3.00 3.65
C ILE A 45 -14.93 -2.30 3.43
N ALA A 46 -14.98 -0.97 3.52
CA ALA A 46 -16.19 -0.18 3.30
C ALA A 46 -16.77 -0.33 1.88
N TYR A 47 -15.91 -0.48 0.87
CA TYR A 47 -16.31 -0.76 -0.52
C TYR A 47 -16.64 -2.23 -0.81
N GLY A 48 -16.70 -3.09 0.21
CA GLY A 48 -17.04 -4.51 0.08
C GLY A 48 -15.86 -5.42 -0.28
N ALA A 49 -14.64 -4.89 -0.34
CA ALA A 49 -13.41 -5.66 -0.59
C ALA A 49 -12.73 -6.08 0.73
N ALA A 50 -13.47 -6.77 1.61
CA ALA A 50 -13.02 -7.05 2.97
C ALA A 50 -11.69 -7.81 3.05
N PHE A 51 -11.52 -8.85 2.22
CA PHE A 51 -10.26 -9.61 2.16
C PHE A 51 -9.07 -8.75 1.72
N ALA A 52 -9.25 -7.90 0.71
CA ALA A 52 -8.19 -7.01 0.24
C ALA A 52 -7.82 -5.97 1.31
N GLY A 53 -8.82 -5.41 2.00
CA GLY A 53 -8.59 -4.46 3.09
C GLY A 53 -7.86 -5.09 4.28
N LEU A 54 -8.28 -6.28 4.72
CA LEU A 54 -7.60 -7.02 5.79
C LEU A 54 -6.18 -7.42 5.40
N PHE A 55 -5.99 -7.93 4.18
CA PHE A 55 -4.67 -8.28 3.67
C PHE A 55 -3.76 -7.06 3.61
N HIS A 56 -4.29 -5.91 3.18
CA HIS A 56 -3.55 -4.65 3.15
C HIS A 56 -3.10 -4.22 4.55
N ILE A 57 -3.99 -4.30 5.55
CA ILE A 57 -3.65 -3.97 6.94
C ILE A 57 -2.56 -4.91 7.47
N ILE A 58 -2.72 -6.22 7.28
CA ILE A 58 -1.76 -7.20 7.82
C ILE A 58 -0.39 -7.08 7.13
N THR A 59 -0.35 -6.91 5.82
CA THR A 59 0.90 -6.90 5.05
C THR A 59 1.58 -5.56 5.05
N PHE A 60 0.87 -4.47 4.71
CA PHE A 60 1.50 -3.15 4.58
C PHE A 60 1.62 -2.43 5.92
N ALA A 61 0.54 -2.35 6.69
CA ALA A 61 0.61 -1.75 8.01
C ALA A 61 1.39 -2.67 8.97
N GLY A 62 1.08 -3.97 9.01
CA GLY A 62 1.80 -4.93 9.86
C GLY A 62 3.24 -5.17 9.41
N ALA A 63 3.44 -6.01 8.38
CA ALA A 63 4.78 -6.51 8.06
C ALA A 63 5.72 -5.44 7.48
N VAL A 64 5.31 -4.74 6.43
CA VAL A 64 6.19 -3.82 5.67
C VAL A 64 6.56 -2.61 6.52
N SER A 65 5.59 -1.96 7.17
CA SER A 65 5.88 -0.77 7.99
C SER A 65 6.75 -1.13 9.20
N VAL A 66 6.52 -2.27 9.86
CA VAL A 66 7.38 -2.72 10.97
C VAL A 66 8.79 -3.05 10.48
N LEU A 67 8.94 -3.70 9.33
CA LEU A 67 10.26 -3.97 8.74
C LEU A 67 11.04 -2.67 8.50
N PHE A 68 10.41 -1.66 7.90
CA PHE A 68 11.05 -0.36 7.72
C PHE A 68 11.37 0.31 9.06
N MET A 69 10.51 0.17 10.07
CA MET A 69 10.76 0.73 11.40
C MET A 69 12.00 0.10 12.05
N VAL A 70 12.12 -1.23 11.96
CA VAL A 70 13.28 -1.98 12.46
C VAL A 70 14.54 -1.55 11.71
N ILE A 71 14.50 -1.45 10.39
CA ILE A 71 15.64 -1.00 9.58
C ILE A 71 16.07 0.41 10.01
N LEU A 72 15.13 1.35 10.16
CA LEU A 72 15.44 2.72 10.58
C LEU A 72 16.04 2.78 11.99
N MET A 73 15.57 1.92 12.90
CA MET A 73 16.12 1.81 14.25
C MET A 73 17.54 1.23 14.26
N ILE A 74 17.82 0.21 13.43
CA ILE A 74 19.14 -0.42 13.34
C ILE A 74 20.16 0.51 12.66
N VAL A 75 19.77 1.12 11.55
CA VAL A 75 20.65 2.01 10.77
C VAL A 75 20.93 3.31 11.53
N GLY A 76 20.19 3.62 12.60
CA GLY A 76 20.40 4.82 13.39
C GLY A 76 20.20 6.06 12.53
N ALA A 77 19.11 6.10 11.76
CA ALA A 77 18.77 7.25 10.93
C ALA A 77 18.30 8.41 11.81
N GLU A 78 19.22 9.02 12.56
CA GLU A 78 19.15 10.43 12.85
C GLU A 78 18.99 11.10 11.49
N ALA A 79 17.81 11.70 11.29
CA ALA A 79 17.45 12.34 10.04
C ALA A 79 18.68 13.08 9.54
N TRP A 80 19.18 12.74 8.35
CA TRP A 80 20.17 13.58 7.69
C TRP A 80 19.53 14.96 7.67
N GLU A 81 19.96 15.82 8.60
CA GLU A 81 19.58 17.22 8.64
C GLU A 81 20.17 17.76 7.37
N TYR A 82 19.40 17.69 6.28
CA TYR A 82 19.78 18.25 5.00
C TYR A 82 20.10 19.72 5.30
N PRO A 83 21.37 20.14 5.29
CA PRO A 83 21.75 21.46 5.79
C PRO A 83 21.25 22.56 4.85
N ASP A 84 20.86 22.19 3.64
CA ASP A 84 20.62 23.15 2.58
C ASP A 84 19.15 23.22 2.17
N LYS A 85 18.71 24.48 2.08
CA LYS A 85 17.45 24.94 1.54
C LYS A 85 17.22 24.30 0.16
N LEU A 86 16.43 23.23 0.13
CA LEU A 86 15.79 22.63 -1.07
C LEU A 86 14.81 23.61 -1.77
N GLY A 87 15.07 24.92 -1.78
CA GLY A 87 14.09 25.94 -2.14
C GLY A 87 13.61 25.85 -3.60
N LYS A 88 14.51 25.55 -4.54
CA LYS A 88 14.16 25.41 -5.96
C LYS A 88 13.74 23.98 -6.31
N ASP A 89 14.43 22.98 -5.76
CA ASP A 89 14.15 21.57 -6.05
C ASP A 89 12.82 21.11 -5.45
N ASN A 90 12.44 21.65 -4.28
CA ASN A 90 11.13 21.38 -3.69
C ASN A 90 9.99 22.00 -4.51
N LEU A 91 10.23 23.16 -5.15
CA LEU A 91 9.24 23.81 -6.01
C LEU A 91 9.05 23.01 -7.31
N VAL A 92 10.15 22.53 -7.92
CA VAL A 92 10.09 21.64 -9.08
C VAL A 92 9.40 20.31 -8.73
N GLY A 93 9.74 19.71 -7.59
CA GLY A 93 9.08 18.50 -7.08
C GLY A 93 7.58 18.68 -6.87
N MET A 94 7.17 19.82 -6.31
CA MET A 94 5.75 20.15 -6.13
C MET A 94 5.03 20.35 -7.47
N ILE A 95 5.64 21.05 -8.44
CA ILE A 95 5.07 21.21 -9.79
C ILE A 95 4.91 19.84 -10.44
N LEU A 96 5.91 18.97 -10.37
CA LEU A 96 5.84 17.62 -10.94
C LEU A 96 4.76 16.76 -10.26
N ALA A 97 4.62 16.85 -8.94
CA ALA A 97 3.57 16.14 -8.20
C ALA A 97 2.17 16.60 -8.64
N ILE A 98 1.95 17.91 -8.79
CA ILE A 98 0.68 18.46 -9.27
C ILE A 98 0.43 18.06 -10.74
N LEU A 99 1.44 18.20 -11.59
CA LEU A 99 1.36 17.84 -13.01
C LEU A 99 1.08 16.35 -13.22
N ALA A 100 1.56 15.48 -12.33
CA ALA A 100 1.25 14.05 -12.33
C ALA A 100 -0.15 13.75 -11.76
N ALA A 101 -0.61 14.52 -10.76
CA ALA A 101 -1.93 14.34 -10.16
C ALA A 101 -3.07 14.73 -11.11
N ILE A 102 -2.94 15.82 -11.88
CA ILE A 102 -3.98 16.30 -12.82
C ILE A 102 -4.44 15.22 -13.82
N PRO A 103 -3.56 14.59 -14.62
CA PRO A 103 -3.99 13.57 -15.57
C PRO A 103 -4.57 12.35 -14.87
N LEU A 104 -4.09 12.02 -13.66
CA LEU A 104 -4.60 10.89 -12.89
C LEU A 104 -6.02 11.16 -12.37
N VAL A 105 -6.28 12.37 -11.87
CA VAL A 105 -7.62 12.83 -11.46
C VAL A 105 -8.54 12.89 -12.67
N LEU A 106 -8.11 13.45 -13.79
CA LEU A 106 -8.92 13.49 -15.02
C LEU A 106 -9.24 12.09 -15.52
N LEU A 107 -8.27 11.18 -15.51
CA LEU A 107 -8.49 9.79 -15.93
C LEU A 107 -9.51 9.13 -15.01
N VAL A 108 -9.33 9.21 -13.69
CA VAL A 108 -10.25 8.62 -12.70
C VAL A 108 -11.64 9.27 -12.72
N SER A 109 -11.75 10.59 -12.94
CA SER A 109 -13.04 11.30 -12.97
C SER A 109 -13.83 11.05 -14.25
N ASN A 110 -13.16 10.75 -15.36
CA ASN A 110 -13.79 10.39 -16.63
C ASN A 110 -14.03 8.88 -16.77
N PHE A 111 -13.54 8.06 -15.84
CA PHE A 111 -14.07 6.72 -15.67
C PHE A 111 -15.50 6.84 -15.15
N GLU A 112 -16.47 6.74 -16.06
CA GLU A 112 -17.85 6.47 -15.66
C GLU A 112 -17.82 5.26 -14.72
N PRO A 113 -18.46 5.34 -13.53
CA PRO A 113 -18.58 4.17 -12.67
C PRO A 113 -19.32 3.11 -13.48
N PHE A 114 -18.60 2.06 -13.90
CA PHE A 114 -19.11 1.01 -14.78
C PHE A 114 -20.56 0.66 -14.41
N PRO A 115 -21.55 1.06 -15.22
CA PRO A 115 -22.95 0.84 -14.88
C PRO A 115 -23.19 -0.67 -14.92
N GLY A 116 -23.38 -1.28 -13.74
CA GLY A 116 -23.73 -2.70 -13.60
C GLY A 116 -22.90 -3.53 -12.62
N ARG A 117 -21.72 -3.09 -12.17
CA ARG A 117 -20.91 -3.92 -11.24
C ARG A 117 -21.36 -3.90 -9.78
N ILE A 118 -22.11 -2.88 -9.37
CA ILE A 118 -22.73 -2.84 -8.02
C ILE A 118 -23.86 -3.88 -7.95
N THR A 119 -24.52 -4.19 -9.06
CA THR A 119 -25.58 -5.21 -9.14
C THR A 119 -25.04 -6.64 -9.34
N GLU A 120 -23.85 -6.81 -9.95
CA GLU A 120 -23.13 -8.10 -10.00
C GLU A 120 -22.57 -8.54 -8.64
N GLN A 121 -22.49 -7.63 -7.67
CA GLN A 121 -22.08 -7.95 -6.30
C GLN A 121 -22.99 -9.02 -5.66
N VAL A 122 -24.25 -9.14 -6.12
CA VAL A 122 -25.19 -10.17 -5.68
C VAL A 122 -24.85 -11.58 -6.23
N GLN A 123 -24.15 -11.69 -7.37
CA GLN A 123 -23.74 -12.99 -7.92
C GLN A 123 -22.38 -13.47 -7.38
N LEU A 124 -21.47 -12.56 -7.05
CA LEU A 124 -20.21 -12.90 -6.35
C LEU A 124 -20.45 -13.34 -4.90
N SER A 125 -21.49 -12.82 -4.23
CA SER A 125 -21.96 -13.35 -2.95
C SER A 125 -22.52 -14.78 -3.05
N GLY A 126 -23.01 -15.19 -4.23
CA GLY A 126 -23.40 -16.57 -4.52
C GLY A 126 -22.20 -17.51 -4.70
N LEU A 127 -21.08 -17.01 -5.20
CA LEU A 127 -19.81 -17.77 -5.31
C LEU A 127 -19.09 -17.91 -3.96
N THR A 128 -19.30 -17.00 -3.00
CA THR A 128 -18.83 -17.19 -1.62
C THR A 128 -19.60 -18.26 -0.84
N ALA A 129 -20.73 -18.76 -1.38
CA ALA A 129 -21.52 -19.85 -0.79
C ALA A 129 -21.21 -21.23 -1.42
N GLN A 130 -20.25 -21.32 -2.36
CA GLN A 130 -19.72 -22.60 -2.82
C GLN A 130 -18.65 -23.13 -1.84
N PRO A 131 -18.55 -24.46 -1.68
CA PRO A 131 -17.70 -25.09 -0.66
C PRO A 131 -16.18 -24.86 -0.83
N ASP A 132 -15.73 -24.26 -1.94
CA ASP A 132 -14.30 -24.02 -2.24
C ASP A 132 -13.76 -22.64 -1.79
N GLY A 133 -14.57 -21.84 -1.10
CA GLY A 133 -14.15 -20.62 -0.39
C GLY A 133 -13.89 -19.38 -1.27
N ALA A 134 -13.94 -18.20 -0.64
CA ALA A 134 -13.90 -16.88 -1.31
C ALA A 134 -12.64 -16.59 -2.16
N LEU A 135 -11.61 -17.43 -2.08
CA LEU A 135 -10.35 -17.30 -2.82
C LEU A 135 -10.13 -18.43 -3.84
N GLY A 136 -11.03 -19.42 -3.93
CA GLY A 136 -10.91 -20.54 -4.87
C GLY A 136 -10.82 -20.10 -6.34
N PHE A 137 -11.43 -18.96 -6.67
CA PHE A 137 -11.35 -18.38 -8.01
C PHE A 137 -9.91 -18.03 -8.43
N LEU A 138 -9.03 -17.67 -7.48
CA LEU A 138 -7.63 -17.36 -7.79
C LEU A 138 -6.90 -18.60 -8.32
N TRP A 139 -7.21 -19.77 -7.77
CA TRP A 139 -6.62 -21.04 -8.18
C TRP A 139 -7.18 -21.55 -9.50
N LEU A 140 -8.47 -21.31 -9.77
CA LEU A 140 -9.13 -21.82 -10.97
C LEU A 140 -8.92 -20.92 -12.20
N LEU A 141 -8.96 -19.59 -12.02
CA LEU A 141 -8.95 -18.63 -13.13
C LEU A 141 -7.64 -17.84 -13.24
N ARG A 142 -6.84 -17.76 -12.16
CA ARG A 142 -5.63 -16.92 -12.09
C ARG A 142 -4.39 -17.67 -11.57
N SER A 143 -4.34 -18.99 -11.72
CA SER A 143 -3.22 -19.83 -11.27
C SER A 143 -1.88 -19.42 -11.86
N TRP A 144 -1.86 -18.96 -13.11
CA TRP A 144 -0.65 -18.42 -13.76
C TRP A 144 -0.13 -17.16 -13.08
N ASP A 145 -1.02 -16.22 -12.71
CA ASP A 145 -0.64 -15.02 -11.99
C ASP A 145 -0.07 -15.38 -10.60
N LEU A 146 -0.70 -16.33 -9.90
CA LEU A 146 -0.20 -16.83 -8.63
C LEU A 146 1.19 -17.46 -8.75
N LEU A 147 1.41 -18.28 -9.78
CA LEU A 147 2.71 -18.92 -10.03
C LEU A 147 3.80 -17.87 -10.24
N LEU A 148 3.52 -16.83 -11.03
CA LEU A 148 4.45 -15.72 -11.25
C LEU A 148 4.78 -14.97 -9.96
N VAL A 149 3.76 -14.72 -9.11
CA VAL A 149 3.98 -14.10 -7.79
C VAL A 149 4.85 -14.99 -6.90
N VAL A 150 4.62 -16.31 -6.87
CA VAL A 150 5.43 -17.24 -6.08
C VAL A 150 6.89 -17.26 -6.57
N ILE A 151 7.12 -17.30 -7.88
CA ILE A 151 8.47 -17.24 -8.46
C ILE A 151 9.15 -15.93 -8.09
N LEU A 152 8.44 -14.80 -8.16
CA LEU A 152 8.97 -13.49 -7.79
C LEU A 152 9.36 -13.44 -6.31
N VAL A 153 8.51 -13.96 -5.42
CA VAL A 153 8.79 -14.01 -3.98
C VAL A 153 10.00 -14.91 -3.71
N ALA A 154 10.09 -16.08 -4.35
CA ALA A 154 11.24 -16.98 -4.22
C ALA A 154 12.54 -16.31 -4.69
N ALA A 155 12.51 -15.61 -5.82
CA ALA A 155 13.65 -14.86 -6.33
C ALA A 155 14.07 -13.72 -5.38
N ALA A 156 13.11 -12.99 -4.81
CA ALA A 156 13.38 -11.96 -3.82
C ALA A 156 14.04 -12.55 -2.54
N MET A 157 13.54 -13.69 -2.04
CA MET A 157 14.13 -14.37 -0.89
C MET A 157 15.57 -14.84 -1.17
N LEU A 158 15.82 -15.45 -2.34
CA LEU A 158 17.17 -15.82 -2.74
C LEU A 158 18.09 -14.61 -2.87
N GLY A 159 17.59 -13.49 -3.40
CA GLY A 159 18.33 -12.23 -3.48
C GLY A 159 18.72 -11.70 -2.10
N VAL A 160 17.77 -11.66 -1.17
CA VAL A 160 18.00 -11.26 0.23
C VAL A 160 19.01 -12.19 0.90
N MET A 161 18.83 -13.51 0.79
CA MET A 161 19.76 -14.49 1.36
C MET A 161 21.17 -14.33 0.80
N ASN A 162 21.32 -14.14 -0.51
CA ASN A 162 22.62 -13.97 -1.14
C ASN A 162 23.28 -12.64 -0.70
N LEU A 163 22.49 -11.57 -0.55
CA LEU A 163 22.98 -10.27 -0.09
C LEU A 163 23.56 -10.37 1.34
N PHE A 164 22.84 -11.04 2.25
CA PHE A 164 23.24 -11.17 3.65
C PHE A 164 24.13 -12.39 3.95
N SER A 165 24.34 -13.29 2.98
CA SER A 165 25.18 -14.49 3.12
C SER A 165 26.65 -14.15 3.46
N ARG A 166 27.15 -13.02 2.96
CA ARG A 166 28.53 -12.56 3.20
C ARG A 166 28.77 -11.98 4.59
N GLU A 167 27.72 -11.51 5.28
CA GLU A 167 27.86 -10.88 6.60
C GLU A 167 27.84 -11.90 7.75
N GLY A 168 27.31 -13.10 7.52
CA GLY A 168 27.31 -14.21 8.49
C GLY A 168 28.48 -15.18 8.35
N GLY A 169 29.27 -15.06 7.28
CA GLY A 169 30.46 -15.88 7.04
C GLY A 169 31.65 -15.34 7.82
N VAL A 170 31.73 -15.68 9.11
CA VAL A 170 32.95 -15.53 9.91
C VAL A 170 34.08 -16.24 9.14
N GLU A 171 35.03 -15.43 8.66
CA GLU A 171 36.34 -15.90 8.21
C GLU A 171 36.90 -16.85 9.26
N LYS A 172 37.08 -18.11 8.87
CA LYS A 172 37.97 -19.05 9.53
C LYS A 172 39.12 -19.36 8.59
#